data_AF-A0A2D9KYQ4-F1
#
_entry.id   AF-A0A2D9KYQ4-F1
#
_cell.length_a   1.000
_cell.length_b   1.000
_cell.length_c   1.000
_cell.angle_alpha   90.00
_cell.angle_beta   90.00
_cell.angle_gamma   90.00
#
_symmetry.space_group_name_H-M   'P 1'
#
loop_
_entity.id
_entity.type
_entity.pdbx_description
1 polymer ?
#
loop_
_entity_poly.entity_id
_entity_poly.type
_entity_poly.pdbx_seq_one_letter_code
_entity_poly.pdbx_strand_id
1 'polypeptide(L)'
;MAWLHTAPSVKDKDTEPRIKTLEDESPFKALPEIENAEDLAHHFSRMGQINQGSMGITPFTWGDVQSYCQQSGVPLSGWESEQIILMSREYAVMSQKSKQKTYPAPYADESKITSWREVLSKGIKDVFGKIT
;
A
#
# COMPACT_ATOMS: atom_id res chain seq x y z
N MET A 1 -0.05 -1.90 -1.99
CA MET A 1 0.35 -1.61 -0.60
C MET A 1 0.82 -0.17 -0.36
N ALA A 2 1.66 0.44 -1.22
CA ALA A 2 2.22 1.78 -0.99
C ALA A 2 1.20 2.85 -0.55
N TRP A 3 0.02 2.91 -1.18
CA TRP A 3 -1.06 3.84 -0.80
C TRP A 3 -1.43 3.79 0.69
N LEU A 4 -1.54 2.57 1.24
CA LEU A 4 -1.91 2.33 2.64
C LEU A 4 -0.78 2.73 3.59
N HIS A 5 0.47 2.54 3.17
CA HIS A 5 1.67 2.85 3.96
C HIS A 5 2.04 4.34 3.92
N THR A 6 1.50 5.11 2.97
CA THR A 6 1.78 6.54 2.87
C THR A 6 0.80 7.36 3.71
N ALA A 7 1.36 8.22 4.56
CA ALA A 7 0.63 9.32 5.18
C ALA A 7 0.41 10.47 4.16
N PRO A 8 -0.83 10.87 3.87
CA PRO A 8 -1.08 12.01 3.00
C PRO A 8 -0.49 13.29 3.60
N SER A 9 0.13 14.15 2.79
CA SER A 9 0.69 15.40 3.31
C SER A 9 -0.45 16.36 3.68
N VAL A 10 -0.74 16.48 4.97
CA VAL A 10 -1.56 17.58 5.51
C VAL A 10 -0.59 18.65 6.04
N LYS A 11 -0.98 19.92 6.00
CA LYS A 11 -0.12 21.05 6.44
C LYS A 11 0.26 20.99 7.93
N ASP A 12 -0.43 20.19 8.73
CA ASP A 12 -0.18 20.04 10.16
C ASP A 12 0.61 18.77 10.50
N LYS A 13 1.50 18.93 11.48
CA LYS A 13 2.45 17.92 11.98
C LYS A 13 1.71 16.66 12.43
N ASP A 14 2.35 15.52 12.14
CA ASP A 14 1.93 14.15 12.45
C ASP A 14 0.68 13.67 11.71
N THR A 15 0.87 13.32 10.44
CA THR A 15 -0.10 12.51 9.72
C THR A 15 0.27 11.02 9.85
N GLU A 16 -0.62 10.23 10.41
CA GLU A 16 -0.51 8.77 10.45
C GLU A 16 -0.73 8.15 9.05
N PRO A 17 -0.13 6.99 8.74
CA PRO A 17 -0.38 6.28 7.49
C PRO A 17 -1.82 5.77 7.40
N ARG A 18 -2.34 5.68 6.18
CA ARG A 18 -3.75 5.31 5.93
C ARG A 18 -4.16 3.97 6.54
N ILE A 19 -3.23 3.03 6.63
CA ILE A 19 -3.47 1.72 7.24
C ILE A 19 -3.94 1.83 8.71
N LYS A 20 -3.49 2.85 9.44
CA LYS A 20 -3.90 3.11 10.83
C LYS A 20 -5.14 3.98 10.95
N THR A 21 -5.39 4.86 9.98
CA THR A 21 -6.52 5.79 10.03
C THR A 21 -7.82 5.19 9.52
N LEU A 22 -7.74 4.20 8.63
CA LEU A 22 -8.90 3.49 8.09
C LEU A 22 -9.35 2.41 9.07
N GLU A 23 -10.67 2.19 9.18
CA GLU A 23 -11.25 1.05 9.89
C GLU A 23 -10.76 -0.28 9.28
N ASP A 24 -10.71 -1.35 10.07
CA ASP A 24 -10.16 -2.63 9.62
C ASP A 24 -10.97 -3.29 8.51
N GLU A 25 -12.30 -3.15 8.54
CA GLU A 25 -13.20 -3.65 7.49
C GLU A 25 -13.42 -2.64 6.36
N SER A 26 -12.61 -1.58 6.30
CA SER A 26 -12.74 -0.57 5.25
C SER A 26 -12.54 -1.20 3.86
N PRO A 27 -13.44 -0.97 2.89
CA PRO A 27 -13.29 -1.50 1.53
C PRO A 27 -12.03 -0.96 0.83
N PHE A 28 -11.43 0.11 1.35
CA PHE A 28 -10.18 0.70 0.86
C PHE A 28 -8.92 -0.03 1.35
N LYS A 29 -9.03 -0.92 2.35
CA LYS A 29 -7.94 -1.81 2.79
C LYS A 29 -7.88 -3.11 1.99
N ALA A 30 -8.85 -3.38 1.13
CA ALA A 30 -8.86 -4.58 0.30
C ALA A 30 -7.59 -4.65 -0.57
N LEU A 31 -6.93 -5.79 -0.54
CA LEU A 31 -5.84 -6.14 -1.44
C LEU A 31 -6.35 -7.13 -2.47
N PRO A 32 -5.85 -7.09 -3.72
CA PRO A 32 -6.19 -8.09 -4.71
C PRO A 32 -5.67 -9.46 -4.26
N GLU A 33 -6.39 -10.51 -4.64
CA GLU A 33 -5.88 -11.88 -4.50
C GLU A 33 -4.66 -12.05 -5.41
N ILE A 34 -3.62 -12.69 -4.88
CA ILE A 34 -2.39 -12.98 -5.60
C ILE A 34 -2.43 -14.46 -5.91
N GLU A 35 -2.44 -14.82 -7.19
CA GLU A 35 -2.37 -16.22 -7.63
C GLU A 35 -0.97 -16.53 -8.15
N ASN A 36 -0.33 -17.57 -7.62
CA ASN A 36 0.94 -18.13 -8.12
C ASN A 36 2.15 -17.15 -8.07
N ALA A 37 2.09 -16.12 -7.22
CA ALA A 37 3.14 -15.12 -7.05
C ALA A 37 3.33 -14.69 -5.58
N GLU A 38 2.87 -15.53 -4.66
CA GLU A 38 2.91 -15.29 -3.22
C GLU A 38 4.35 -15.17 -2.70
N ASP A 39 5.25 -16.00 -3.23
CA ASP A 39 6.66 -15.99 -2.88
C ASP A 39 7.33 -14.67 -3.23
N LEU A 40 7.04 -14.11 -4.41
CA LEU A 40 7.54 -12.80 -4.83
C LEU A 40 7.07 -11.69 -3.89
N ALA A 41 5.78 -11.69 -3.55
CA ALA A 41 5.21 -10.71 -2.62
C ALA A 41 5.86 -10.83 -1.22
N HIS A 42 6.12 -12.06 -0.78
CA HIS A 42 6.77 -12.34 0.49
C HIS A 42 8.24 -11.86 0.49
N HIS A 43 9.02 -12.16 -0.54
CA HIS A 43 10.40 -11.66 -0.68
C HIS A 43 10.45 -10.14 -0.74
N PHE A 44 9.58 -9.54 -1.57
CA PHE A 44 9.45 -8.09 -1.66
C PHE A 44 9.13 -7.44 -0.31
N SER A 45 8.23 -8.05 0.46
CA SER A 45 7.89 -7.57 1.80
C SER A 45 9.05 -7.71 2.79
N ARG A 46 9.78 -8.84 2.76
CA ARG A 46 10.94 -9.09 3.62
C ARG A 46 12.11 -8.14 3.34
N MET A 47 12.25 -7.68 2.10
CA MET A 47 13.26 -6.71 1.71
C MET A 47 12.93 -5.26 2.14
N GLY A 48 11.71 -4.99 2.63
CA GLY A 48 11.29 -3.64 3.01
C GLY A 48 10.77 -2.78 1.86
N GLN A 49 10.40 -3.40 0.73
CA GLN A 49 9.78 -2.83 -0.48
C GLN A 49 10.57 -1.76 -1.26
N ILE A 50 11.38 -0.93 -0.60
CA ILE A 50 12.19 0.16 -1.16
C ILE A 50 13.43 0.40 -0.30
N ASN A 51 14.42 1.09 -0.86
CA ASN A 51 15.54 1.63 -0.09
C ASN A 51 15.17 3.01 0.47
N GLN A 52 15.53 3.26 1.73
CA GLN A 52 15.48 4.60 2.32
C GLN A 52 16.89 5.15 2.49
N GLY A 53 17.21 6.22 1.76
CA GLY A 53 18.45 6.95 1.89
C GLY A 53 18.25 8.38 2.40
N SER A 54 19.35 9.10 2.62
CA SER A 54 19.32 10.51 3.03
C SER A 54 18.61 11.43 2.03
N MET A 55 18.67 11.09 0.73
CA MET A 55 18.04 11.85 -0.36
C MET A 55 16.61 11.39 -0.67
N GLY A 56 16.02 10.54 0.18
CA GLY A 56 14.66 10.03 0.04
C GLY A 56 14.58 8.55 -0.32
N ILE A 57 13.41 8.16 -0.84
CA ILE A 57 13.13 6.78 -1.21
C ILE A 57 13.67 6.47 -2.59
N THR A 58 14.34 5.32 -2.74
CA THR A 58 14.80 4.82 -4.04
C THR A 58 14.34 3.38 -4.23
N PRO A 59 14.05 2.98 -5.48
CA PRO A 59 13.72 1.59 -5.76
C PRO A 59 14.95 0.69 -5.58
N PHE A 60 14.70 -0.61 -5.45
CA PHE A 60 15.76 -1.61 -5.47
C PHE A 60 16.52 -1.61 -6.79
N THR A 61 17.80 -1.92 -6.68
CA THR A 61 18.73 -2.16 -7.77
C THR A 61 19.07 -3.65 -7.83
N TRP A 62 19.71 -4.07 -8.93
CA TRP A 62 20.24 -5.44 -9.05
C TRP A 62 21.22 -5.79 -7.92
N GLY A 63 22.01 -4.82 -7.44
CA GLY A 63 22.92 -5.03 -6.32
C GLY A 63 22.19 -5.30 -5.00
N ASP A 64 21.04 -4.67 -4.77
CA ASP A 64 20.21 -4.90 -3.58
C ASP A 64 19.62 -6.32 -3.59
N VAL A 65 19.08 -6.74 -4.74
CA VAL A 65 18.53 -8.09 -4.91
C VAL A 65 19.63 -9.14 -4.79
N GLN A 66 20.79 -8.91 -5.41
CA GLN A 66 21.95 -9.80 -5.28
C GLN A 66 22.40 -9.93 -3.82
N SER A 67 22.48 -8.81 -3.10
CA SER A 67 22.84 -8.81 -1.68
C SER A 67 21.81 -9.56 -0.84
N TYR A 68 20.52 -9.40 -1.13
CA TYR A 68 19.45 -10.17 -0.50
C TYR A 68 19.59 -11.66 -0.75
N CYS A 69 19.81 -12.09 -2.00
CA CYS A 69 20.00 -13.50 -2.33
C CYS A 69 21.21 -14.10 -1.59
N GLN A 70 22.32 -13.36 -1.53
CA GLN A 70 23.54 -13.80 -0.85
C GLN A 70 23.36 -13.93 0.67
N GLN A 71 22.65 -13.00 1.32
CA GLN A 71 22.48 -12.99 2.78
C GLN A 71 21.34 -13.92 3.24
N SER A 72 20.26 -14.01 2.47
CA SER A 72 19.10 -14.83 2.82
C SER A 72 19.27 -16.29 2.43
N GLY A 73 20.18 -16.60 1.50
CA GLY A 73 20.35 -17.92 0.90
C GLY A 73 19.23 -18.31 -0.07
N VAL A 74 18.32 -17.38 -0.40
CA VAL A 74 17.24 -17.62 -1.36
C VAL A 74 17.75 -17.30 -2.78
N PRO A 75 17.81 -18.29 -3.68
CA PRO A 75 18.18 -18.03 -5.06
C PRO A 75 16.94 -17.52 -5.83
N LEU A 76 16.94 -16.23 -6.16
CA LEU A 76 15.97 -15.67 -7.09
C LEU A 76 16.50 -15.80 -8.52
N SER A 77 15.63 -16.23 -9.45
CA SER A 77 15.90 -16.20 -10.88
C SER A 77 16.04 -14.78 -11.40
N GLY A 78 16.57 -14.63 -12.61
CA GLY A 78 16.68 -13.33 -13.27
C GLY A 78 15.32 -12.65 -13.46
N TRP A 79 14.28 -13.42 -13.80
CA TRP A 79 12.93 -12.90 -13.97
C TRP A 79 12.32 -12.46 -12.63
N GLU A 80 12.45 -13.26 -11.57
CA GLU A 80 11.96 -12.89 -10.23
C GLU A 80 12.65 -11.64 -9.68
N SER A 81 13.96 -11.55 -9.89
CA SER A 81 14.75 -10.38 -9.52
C SER A 81 14.27 -9.11 -10.24
N GLU A 82 13.95 -9.23 -11.53
CA GLU A 82 13.36 -8.13 -12.31
C GLU A 82 11.98 -7.73 -11.77
N GLN A 83 11.11 -8.71 -11.44
CA GLN A 83 9.79 -8.42 -10.86
C GLN A 83 9.90 -7.69 -9.53
N ILE A 84 10.81 -8.10 -8.63
CA ILE A 84 11.04 -7.41 -7.35
C ILE A 84 11.47 -5.95 -7.58
N ILE A 85 12.37 -5.71 -8.53
CA ILE A 85 12.83 -4.35 -8.86
C ILE A 85 11.66 -3.52 -9.43
N LEU A 86 10.86 -4.09 -10.33
CA LEU A 86 9.68 -3.42 -10.90
C LEU A 86 8.65 -3.09 -9.82
N MET A 87 8.34 -4.03 -8.93
CA MET A 87 7.45 -3.81 -7.78
C MET A 87 7.98 -2.68 -6.88
N SER A 88 9.29 -2.61 -6.65
CA SER A 88 9.91 -1.55 -5.86
C SER A 88 9.79 -0.17 -6.52
N ARG A 89 9.97 -0.10 -7.84
CA ARG A 89 9.77 1.13 -8.62
C ARG A 89 8.34 1.62 -8.53
N GLU A 90 7.38 0.74 -8.79
CA GLU A 90 5.96 1.08 -8.69
C GLU A 90 5.59 1.49 -7.26
N TYR A 91 6.13 0.81 -6.25
CA TYR A 91 5.94 1.19 -4.86
C TYR A 91 6.46 2.60 -4.56
N ALA A 92 7.66 2.95 -5.03
CA ALA A 92 8.25 4.27 -4.84
C ALA A 92 7.42 5.38 -5.52
N VAL A 93 7.03 5.16 -6.78
CA VAL A 93 6.18 6.09 -7.55
C VAL A 93 4.84 6.27 -6.84
N MET A 94 4.20 5.17 -6.45
CA MET A 94 2.91 5.19 -5.80
C MET A 94 2.97 5.86 -4.44
N SER A 95 4.04 5.63 -3.66
CA SER A 95 4.24 6.29 -2.37
C SER A 95 4.31 7.82 -2.52
N GLN A 96 5.00 8.32 -3.54
CA GLN A 96 5.07 9.75 -3.81
C GLN A 96 3.71 10.32 -4.25
N LYS A 97 3.00 9.65 -5.18
CA LYS A 97 1.67 10.08 -5.63
C LYS A 97 0.64 10.09 -4.50
N SER A 98 0.70 9.07 -3.64
CA SER A 98 -0.25 8.87 -2.52
C SER A 98 -0.11 9.90 -1.40
N LYS A 99 0.92 10.75 -1.42
CA LYS A 99 1.01 11.92 -0.52
C LYS A 99 -0.13 12.90 -0.77
N GLN A 100 -0.68 12.95 -1.99
CA GLN A 100 -1.88 13.73 -2.26
C GLN A 100 -3.09 13.08 -1.57
N LYS A 101 -3.79 13.84 -0.73
CA LYS A 101 -4.96 13.34 0.03
C LYS A 101 -6.07 12.80 -0.87
N THR A 102 -6.26 13.45 -2.02
CA THR A 102 -7.29 13.12 -3.02
C THR A 102 -6.90 11.96 -3.93
N TYR A 103 -5.69 11.39 -3.79
CA TYR A 103 -5.27 10.30 -4.66
C TYR A 103 -6.10 9.04 -4.38
N PRO A 104 -6.78 8.48 -5.39
CA PRO A 104 -7.71 7.37 -5.20
C PRO A 104 -6.98 6.11 -4.73
N ALA A 105 -7.69 5.25 -3.98
CA ALA A 105 -7.16 3.96 -3.59
C ALA A 105 -7.06 3.04 -4.82
N PRO A 106 -5.93 2.33 -5.02
CA PRO A 106 -5.65 1.61 -6.27
C PRO A 106 -6.51 0.36 -6.48
N TYR A 107 -7.01 -0.27 -5.42
CA TYR A 107 -7.75 -1.54 -5.46
C TYR A 107 -9.13 -1.43 -4.83
N ALA A 108 -9.66 -0.22 -4.76
CA ALA A 108 -10.96 0.02 -4.14
C ALA A 108 -12.06 -0.66 -4.98
N ASP A 109 -12.78 -1.61 -4.39
CA ASP A 109 -13.90 -2.29 -5.04
C ASP A 109 -15.14 -1.39 -4.99
N GLU A 110 -15.58 -0.91 -6.16
CA GLU A 110 -16.71 0.01 -6.28
C GLU A 110 -18.01 -0.59 -5.72
N SER A 111 -18.19 -1.91 -5.82
CA SER A 111 -19.37 -2.59 -5.31
C SER A 111 -19.42 -2.52 -3.77
N LYS A 112 -18.30 -2.80 -3.12
CA LYS A 112 -18.16 -2.73 -1.66
C LYS A 112 -18.24 -1.29 -1.16
N ILE A 113 -17.66 -0.32 -1.90
CA ILE A 113 -17.76 1.10 -1.57
C ILE A 113 -19.22 1.56 -1.58
N THR A 114 -20.01 1.12 -2.57
CA THR A 114 -21.42 1.52 -2.71
C THR A 114 -22.24 0.99 -1.54
N SER A 115 -22.11 -0.31 -1.23
CA SER A 115 -22.76 -0.92 -0.05
C SER A 115 -22.36 -0.22 1.26
N TRP A 116 -21.06 0.08 1.44
CA TRP A 116 -20.57 0.77 2.63
C TRP A 116 -21.15 2.19 2.77
N ARG A 117 -21.29 2.93 1.66
CA ARG A 117 -21.93 4.26 1.65
C ARG A 117 -23.41 4.19 2.04
N GLU A 118 -24.13 3.19 1.59
CA GLU A 118 -25.55 3.00 1.95
C GLU A 118 -25.70 2.74 3.44
N VAL A 119 -24.89 1.85 4.01
CA VAL A 119 -24.87 1.54 5.46
C VAL A 119 -24.58 2.80 6.29
N LEU A 120 -23.55 3.57 5.92
CA LEU A 120 -23.23 4.82 6.61
C LEU A 120 -24.36 5.84 6.49
N SER A 121 -24.97 5.99 5.31
CA SER A 121 -26.07 6.94 5.11
C SER A 121 -27.27 6.62 6.00
N LYS A 122 -27.55 5.33 6.20
CA LYS A 122 -28.61 4.85 7.09
C LYS A 122 -28.25 5.10 8.55
N GLY A 123 -27.03 4.77 8.97
CA GLY A 123 -26.55 5.02 10.33
C GLY A 123 -26.56 6.50 10.71
N ILE A 124 -26.14 7.39 9.81
CA ILE A 124 -26.20 8.84 10.00
C ILE A 124 -27.66 9.29 10.20
N LYS A 125 -28.59 8.83 9.36
CA LYS A 125 -30.02 9.16 9.51
C LYS A 125 -30.59 8.68 10.85
N ASP A 126 -30.21 7.49 11.31
CA ASP A 126 -30.69 6.94 12.59
C ASP A 126 -30.15 7.70 13.81
N VAL A 127 -28.92 8.21 13.74
CA VAL A 127 -28.31 9.01 14.81
C VAL A 127 -28.88 10.43 14.85
N PHE A 128 -28.91 11.11 13.70
CA PHE A 128 -29.38 12.49 13.62
C PHE A 128 -30.90 12.62 13.67
N GLY A 129 -31.65 11.61 13.22
CA GLY A 129 -33.11 11.58 13.30
C GLY A 129 -33.66 11.35 14.72
N LYS A 130 -32.83 10.92 15.67
CA LYS A 130 -33.19 10.80 17.10
C LYS A 130 -32.93 12.07 17.92
N ILE A 131 -32.28 13.08 17.34
CA ILE A 131 -31.89 14.33 18.01
C ILE A 131 -32.92 15.46 17.75
N THR A 132 -33.90 15.23 16.88
CA THR A 132 -35.10 16.07 16.65
C THR A 132 -36.35 15.39 17.20
#